data_AF-A0A7X9CF18-F1
#
_entry.id   AF-A0A7X9CF18-F1
#
_cell.length_a   1.000
_cell.length_b   1.000
_cell.length_c   1.000
_cell.angle_alpha   90.00
_cell.angle_beta   90.00
_cell.angle_gamma   90.00
#
_symmetry.space_group_name_H-M   'P 1'
#
loop_
_entity.id
_entity.type
_entity.pdbx_description
1 polymer ?
#
loop_
_entity_poly.entity_id
_entity_poly.type
_entity_poly.pdbx_seq_one_letter_code
_entity_poly.pdbx_strand_id
1 'polypeptide(L)'
;VMEASKLLYNEIGDLITIDVGGATTDIHSVTEGSDEINRILINPEPLAKRTVEGDLGVFVNMHNILDMVGKEEIFKELNISLEELEKIIENHKEIPDSDLEKEFVEKLTFYAFDTALNRHAGRLRNLYGPSGKKTLAEGKDLTQVQTIIGTGGALTRLSGGIEILKNLGLNNRGDKLLPNKDVRILIDNHYIMASLGVMSKEYSHEALELLKSSLKI
;
A
#
# COMPACT_ATOMS: atom_id res chain seq x y z
N VAL A 1 6.05 6.89 10.23
CA VAL A 1 5.56 5.55 9.81
C VAL A 1 6.68 4.51 9.79
N MET A 2 7.74 4.65 8.99
CA MET A 2 8.83 3.64 8.91
C MET A 2 9.39 3.14 10.26
N GLU A 3 9.68 4.03 11.21
CA GLU A 3 10.21 3.59 12.52
C GLU A 3 9.19 2.79 13.33
N ALA A 4 7.89 3.04 13.19
CA ALA A 4 6.85 2.21 13.78
C ALA A 4 6.77 0.84 13.09
N SER A 5 6.88 0.80 11.75
CA SER A 5 6.95 -0.46 10.98
C SER A 5 8.15 -1.32 11.42
N LYS A 6 9.32 -0.71 11.62
CA LYS A 6 10.53 -1.40 12.11
C LYS A 6 10.37 -1.90 13.55
N LEU A 7 9.70 -1.13 14.41
CA LEU A 7 9.42 -1.55 15.78
C LEU A 7 8.48 -2.77 15.79
N LEU A 8 7.40 -2.74 15.00
CA LEU A 8 6.43 -3.83 14.88
C LEU A 8 7.04 -5.09 14.26
N TYR A 9 7.99 -4.96 13.33
CA TYR A 9 8.66 -6.11 12.71
C TYR A 9 9.24 -7.09 13.74
N ASN A 10 9.80 -6.58 14.85
CA ASN A 10 10.35 -7.43 15.91
C ASN A 10 9.29 -8.25 16.66
N GLU A 11 8.02 -7.87 16.54
CA GLU A 11 6.89 -8.46 17.28
C GLU A 11 6.00 -9.34 16.39
N ILE A 12 5.78 -8.93 15.14
CA ILE A 12 4.84 -9.57 14.23
C ILE A 12 5.47 -10.07 12.93
N GLY A 13 6.80 -9.96 12.79
CA GLY A 13 7.54 -10.44 11.64
C GLY A 13 7.39 -9.58 10.38
N ASP A 14 7.60 -10.21 9.22
CA ASP A 14 7.63 -9.56 7.92
C ASP A 14 6.31 -8.81 7.63
N LEU A 15 6.44 -7.51 7.38
CA LEU A 15 5.27 -6.64 7.21
C LEU A 15 5.48 -5.57 6.14
N ILE A 16 4.35 -5.06 5.65
CA ILE A 16 4.27 -3.79 4.94
C ILE A 16 3.28 -2.86 5.62
N THR A 17 3.55 -1.56 5.58
CA THR A 17 2.63 -0.50 5.95
C THR A 17 2.33 0.35 4.73
N ILE A 18 1.06 0.57 4.46
CA ILE A 18 0.54 1.35 3.34
C ILE A 18 -0.10 2.60 3.94
N ASP A 19 0.43 3.76 3.59
CA ASP A 19 -0.06 5.06 4.03
C ASP A 19 -0.62 5.80 2.82
N VAL A 20 -1.95 5.83 2.69
CA VAL A 20 -2.63 6.56 1.61
C VAL A 20 -3.11 7.91 2.15
N GLY A 21 -2.43 8.97 1.72
CA GLY A 21 -2.73 10.35 2.06
C GLY A 21 -3.44 11.09 0.93
N GLY A 22 -3.83 12.34 1.23
CA GLY A 22 -4.43 13.23 0.23
C GLY A 22 -3.47 13.60 -0.90
N ALA A 23 -2.16 13.64 -0.64
CA ALA A 23 -1.15 14.04 -1.62
C ALA A 23 -0.26 12.89 -2.11
N THR A 24 0.06 11.91 -1.27
CA THR A 24 1.02 10.85 -1.60
C THR A 24 0.53 9.50 -1.09
N THR A 25 1.04 8.44 -1.71
CA THR A 25 0.94 7.08 -1.17
C THR A 25 2.32 6.56 -0.85
N ASP A 26 2.55 6.22 0.41
CA ASP A 26 3.82 5.66 0.88
C ASP A 26 3.69 4.16 1.15
N ILE A 27 4.67 3.39 0.68
CA ILE A 27 4.82 1.97 1.01
C ILE A 27 6.08 1.80 1.84
N HIS A 28 5.90 1.26 3.05
CA HIS A 28 6.98 0.92 3.97
C HIS A 28 7.05 -0.59 4.13
N SER A 29 8.09 -1.24 3.62
CA SER A 29 8.31 -2.67 3.83
C SER A 29 9.44 -2.92 4.83
N VAL A 30 9.26 -3.93 5.68
CA VAL A 30 10.30 -4.47 6.57
C VAL A 30 10.27 -5.99 6.42
N THR A 31 11.18 -6.53 5.62
CA THR A 31 11.28 -7.96 5.34
C THR A 31 12.63 -8.33 4.73
N GLU A 32 13.14 -9.53 5.05
CA GLU A 32 14.36 -10.10 4.42
C GLU A 32 14.06 -10.74 3.04
N GLY A 33 12.77 -10.93 2.70
CA GLY A 33 12.37 -11.72 1.55
C GLY A 33 12.66 -13.21 1.73
N SER A 34 12.52 -13.98 0.66
CA SER A 34 12.77 -15.42 0.67
C SER A 34 14.21 -15.75 0.27
N ASP A 35 14.77 -16.81 0.87
CA ASP A 35 16.09 -17.35 0.49
C ASP A 35 16.16 -17.73 -1.00
N GLU A 36 15.03 -18.17 -1.57
CA GLU A 36 14.91 -18.57 -2.97
C GLU A 36 15.10 -17.38 -3.91
N ILE A 37 14.39 -16.27 -3.66
CA ILE A 37 14.51 -15.05 -4.45
C ILE A 37 15.88 -14.40 -4.23
N ASN A 38 16.38 -14.37 -3.00
CA ASN A 38 17.68 -13.78 -2.67
C ASN A 38 18.84 -14.43 -3.45
N ARG A 39 18.77 -15.73 -3.79
CA ARG A 39 19.78 -16.42 -4.62
C ARG A 39 19.82 -15.95 -6.07
N ILE A 40 18.72 -15.40 -6.59
CA ILE A 40 18.60 -14.95 -7.98
C ILE A 40 18.46 -13.42 -8.11
N LEU A 41 18.54 -12.70 -6.98
CA LEU A 41 18.44 -11.25 -6.90
C LEU A 41 19.72 -10.58 -7.42
N ILE A 42 19.58 -9.73 -8.42
CA ILE A 42 20.74 -9.08 -9.07
C ILE A 42 21.25 -7.89 -8.24
N ASN A 43 20.37 -7.22 -7.49
CA ASN A 43 20.69 -6.08 -6.64
C ASN A 43 19.98 -6.25 -5.28
N PRO A 44 20.70 -6.53 -4.19
CA PRO A 44 20.12 -6.65 -2.86
C PRO A 44 19.39 -5.37 -2.44
N GLU A 45 18.23 -5.53 -1.80
CA GLU A 45 17.43 -4.45 -1.23
C GLU A 45 17.60 -4.44 0.30
N PRO A 46 17.52 -3.27 0.96
CA PRO A 46 17.63 -3.19 2.41
C PRO A 46 16.44 -3.89 3.09
N LEU A 47 16.64 -4.39 4.32
CA LEU A 47 15.59 -4.95 5.17
C LEU A 47 14.35 -4.03 5.22
N ALA A 48 14.58 -2.75 5.54
CA ALA A 48 13.56 -1.71 5.58
C ALA A 48 13.66 -0.81 4.34
N LYS A 49 12.57 -0.69 3.56
CA LYS A 49 12.49 0.14 2.35
C LYS A 49 11.25 1.02 2.38
N ARG A 50 11.40 2.29 2.02
CA ARG A 50 10.29 3.23 1.79
C ARG A 50 10.24 3.63 0.33
N THR A 51 9.06 3.58 -0.27
CA THR A 51 8.74 4.26 -1.53
C THR A 51 7.69 5.34 -1.26
N VAL A 52 7.84 6.49 -1.93
CA VAL A 52 6.92 7.63 -1.86
C VAL A 52 6.41 7.87 -3.27
N GLU A 53 5.13 7.61 -3.51
CA GLU A 53 4.48 7.86 -4.79
C GLU A 53 3.84 9.26 -4.75
N GLY A 54 4.60 10.24 -5.25
CA GLY A 54 4.22 11.66 -5.23
C GLY A 54 3.06 11.99 -6.17
N ASP A 55 2.74 11.11 -7.11
CA ASP A 55 1.64 11.23 -8.06
C ASP A 55 0.35 10.53 -7.60
N LEU A 56 0.39 9.75 -6.52
CA LEU A 56 -0.73 8.90 -6.06
C LEU A 56 -1.33 9.42 -4.75
N GLY A 57 -2.02 10.56 -4.80
CA GLY A 57 -2.76 11.12 -3.67
C GLY A 57 -4.26 11.22 -3.96
N VAL A 58 -5.10 10.89 -2.99
CA VAL A 58 -6.57 10.81 -3.21
C VAL A 58 -7.30 12.14 -3.21
N PHE A 59 -6.59 13.26 -2.97
CA PHE A 59 -7.16 14.61 -2.97
C PHE A 59 -6.36 15.55 -3.88
N VAL A 60 -5.12 15.91 -3.49
CA VAL A 60 -4.27 16.86 -4.22
C VAL A 60 -3.90 16.34 -5.61
N ASN A 61 -3.61 15.04 -5.71
CA ASN A 61 -3.13 14.40 -6.93
C ASN A 61 -4.18 13.46 -7.56
N MET A 62 -5.45 13.61 -7.18
CA MET A 62 -6.54 12.73 -7.62
C MET A 62 -6.61 12.59 -9.14
N HIS A 63 -6.40 13.69 -9.87
CA HIS A 63 -6.48 13.69 -11.34
C HIS A 63 -5.47 12.74 -11.97
N ASN A 64 -4.28 12.55 -11.40
CA ASN A 64 -3.30 11.59 -11.92
C ASN A 64 -3.83 10.15 -11.84
N ILE A 65 -4.53 9.82 -10.75
CA ILE A 65 -5.15 8.50 -10.57
C ILE A 65 -6.30 8.34 -11.58
N LEU A 66 -7.14 9.37 -11.75
CA LEU A 66 -8.23 9.35 -12.73
C LEU A 66 -7.73 9.20 -14.17
N ASP A 67 -6.64 9.87 -14.54
CA ASP A 67 -6.05 9.79 -15.87
C ASP A 67 -5.38 8.42 -16.11
N MET A 68 -4.76 7.85 -15.07
CA MET A 68 -4.17 6.53 -15.10
C MET A 68 -5.20 5.41 -15.30
N VAL A 69 -6.33 5.51 -14.58
CA VAL A 69 -7.40 4.49 -14.59
C VAL A 69 -8.36 4.70 -15.76
N GLY A 70 -8.65 5.97 -16.08
CA GLY A 70 -9.69 6.39 -17.00
C GLY A 70 -11.02 6.61 -16.29
N LYS A 71 -11.64 7.77 -16.53
CA LYS A 71 -12.98 8.12 -15.99
C LYS A 71 -14.05 7.07 -16.31
N GLU A 72 -13.92 6.40 -17.47
CA GLU A 72 -14.86 5.36 -17.90
C GLU A 72 -14.94 4.16 -16.97
N GLU A 73 -13.82 3.75 -16.40
CA GLU A 73 -13.79 2.64 -15.46
C GLU A 73 -14.43 3.08 -14.14
N ILE A 74 -14.07 4.28 -13.66
CA ILE A 74 -14.54 4.80 -12.38
C ILE A 74 -16.07 4.98 -12.35
N PHE A 75 -16.68 5.61 -13.35
CA PHE A 75 -18.15 5.81 -13.30
C PHE A 75 -18.91 4.48 -13.41
N LYS A 76 -18.37 3.48 -14.12
CA LYS A 76 -18.97 2.14 -14.21
C LYS A 76 -18.89 1.42 -12.87
N GLU A 77 -17.74 1.48 -12.21
CA GLU A 77 -17.55 0.86 -10.89
C GLU A 77 -18.41 1.50 -9.81
N LEU A 78 -18.66 2.81 -9.89
CA LEU A 78 -19.56 3.55 -9.00
C LEU A 78 -21.03 3.42 -9.41
N ASN A 79 -21.31 2.84 -10.58
CA ASN A 79 -22.65 2.72 -11.14
C ASN A 79 -23.39 4.08 -11.25
N ILE A 80 -22.68 5.09 -11.75
CA ILE A 80 -23.18 6.46 -11.97
C ILE A 80 -22.98 6.90 -13.44
N SER A 81 -23.60 8.01 -13.81
CA SER A 81 -23.34 8.67 -15.10
C SER A 81 -22.01 9.43 -15.13
N LEU A 82 -21.51 9.72 -16.34
CA LEU A 82 -20.31 10.54 -16.50
C LEU A 82 -20.52 11.95 -15.95
N GLU A 83 -21.72 12.52 -16.13
CA GLU A 83 -22.07 13.84 -15.63
C GLU A 83 -22.09 13.90 -14.09
N GLU A 84 -22.49 12.81 -13.42
CA GLU A 84 -22.40 12.70 -11.96
C GLU A 84 -20.95 12.61 -11.50
N LEU A 85 -20.13 11.81 -12.16
CA LEU A 85 -18.70 11.72 -11.86
C LEU A 85 -18.01 13.08 -12.00
N GLU A 86 -18.31 13.84 -13.05
CA GLU A 86 -17.73 15.18 -13.25
C GLU A 86 -18.10 16.14 -12.12
N LYS A 87 -19.34 16.10 -11.63
CA LYS A 87 -19.75 16.90 -10.46
C LYS A 87 -19.00 16.50 -9.19
N ILE A 88 -18.76 15.20 -8.97
CA ILE A 88 -17.98 14.73 -7.81
C ILE A 88 -16.54 15.26 -7.92
N ILE A 89 -15.94 15.17 -9.10
CA ILE A 89 -14.57 15.65 -9.35
C ILE A 89 -14.47 17.16 -9.12
N GLU A 90 -15.41 17.95 -9.65
CA GLU A 90 -15.41 19.42 -9.50
C GLU A 90 -15.62 19.87 -8.05
N ASN A 91 -16.40 19.11 -7.28
CA ASN A 91 -16.72 19.43 -5.88
C ASN A 91 -15.91 18.59 -4.88
N HIS A 92 -14.82 17.95 -5.33
CA HIS A 92 -14.04 17.05 -4.50
C HIS A 92 -13.45 17.75 -3.29
N LYS A 93 -13.56 17.12 -2.11
CA LYS A 93 -13.13 17.69 -0.82
C LYS A 93 -12.08 16.80 -0.18
N GLU A 94 -11.30 17.40 0.73
CA GLU A 94 -10.35 16.65 1.54
C GLU A 94 -11.04 15.60 2.42
N ILE A 95 -12.25 15.93 2.90
CA ILE A 95 -13.09 15.02 3.69
C ILE A 95 -14.41 14.83 2.93
N PRO A 96 -14.72 13.59 2.47
CA PRO A 96 -15.98 13.30 1.80
C PRO A 96 -17.15 13.28 2.80
N ASP A 97 -18.28 13.84 2.41
CA ASP A 97 -19.47 13.95 3.26
C ASP A 97 -20.49 12.85 2.92
N SER A 98 -20.84 12.76 1.63
CA SER A 98 -21.85 11.82 1.12
C SER A 98 -21.29 10.42 0.92
N ASP A 99 -22.16 9.42 0.89
CA ASP A 99 -21.73 8.03 0.69
C ASP A 99 -21.11 7.82 -0.69
N LEU A 100 -21.61 8.51 -1.71
CA LEU A 100 -21.04 8.48 -3.06
C LEU A 100 -19.63 9.11 -3.13
N GLU A 101 -19.40 10.23 -2.42
CA GLU A 101 -18.05 10.82 -2.32
C GLU A 101 -17.09 9.87 -1.57
N LYS A 102 -17.56 9.18 -0.53
CA LYS A 102 -16.75 8.19 0.20
C LYS A 102 -16.39 7.01 -0.70
N GLU A 103 -17.37 6.45 -1.42
CA GLU A 103 -17.14 5.37 -2.38
C GLU A 103 -16.14 5.80 -3.46
N PHE A 104 -16.26 7.03 -3.98
CA PHE A 104 -15.30 7.58 -4.93
C PHE A 104 -13.88 7.65 -4.34
N VAL A 105 -13.71 8.14 -3.11
CA VAL A 105 -12.39 8.14 -2.43
C VAL A 105 -11.89 6.72 -2.21
N GLU A 106 -12.74 5.78 -1.83
CA GLU A 106 -12.37 4.36 -1.68
C GLU A 106 -11.86 3.75 -2.99
N LYS A 107 -12.48 4.10 -4.14
CA LYS A 107 -11.97 3.70 -5.47
C LYS A 107 -10.60 4.29 -5.76
N LEU A 108 -10.42 5.60 -5.56
CA LEU A 108 -9.11 6.24 -5.73
C LEU A 108 -8.04 5.61 -4.83
N THR A 109 -8.41 5.30 -3.60
CA THR A 109 -7.54 4.67 -2.60
C THR A 109 -7.09 3.29 -3.06
N PHE A 110 -8.00 2.47 -3.60
CA PHE A 110 -7.66 1.18 -4.17
C PHE A 110 -6.63 1.30 -5.31
N TYR A 111 -6.87 2.19 -6.27
CA TYR A 111 -5.95 2.37 -7.41
C TYR A 111 -4.60 2.96 -7.00
N ALA A 112 -4.58 3.87 -6.03
CA ALA A 112 -3.35 4.41 -5.45
C ALA A 112 -2.54 3.31 -4.75
N PHE A 113 -3.20 2.52 -3.89
CA PHE A 113 -2.60 1.38 -3.21
C PHE A 113 -2.04 0.34 -4.19
N ASP A 114 -2.84 -0.15 -5.13
CA ASP A 114 -2.44 -1.22 -6.05
C ASP A 114 -1.26 -0.75 -6.91
N THR A 115 -1.31 0.47 -7.44
CA THR A 115 -0.22 1.02 -8.23
C THR A 115 1.04 1.23 -7.40
N ALA A 116 0.94 1.83 -6.21
CA ALA A 116 2.08 2.07 -5.34
C ALA A 116 2.75 0.78 -4.91
N LEU A 117 1.96 -0.24 -4.56
CA LEU A 117 2.49 -1.54 -4.19
C LEU A 117 3.19 -2.21 -5.38
N ASN A 118 2.61 -2.16 -6.57
CA ASN A 118 3.23 -2.71 -7.77
C ASN A 118 4.54 -2.00 -8.13
N ARG A 119 4.65 -0.69 -7.90
CA ARG A 119 5.89 0.09 -8.10
C ARG A 119 6.94 -0.19 -7.02
N HIS A 120 6.51 -0.45 -5.78
CA HIS A 120 7.40 -0.81 -4.67
C HIS A 120 7.97 -2.22 -4.80
N ALA A 121 7.12 -3.18 -5.21
CA ALA A 121 7.46 -4.59 -5.32
C ALA A 121 8.44 -4.88 -6.45
N GLY A 122 9.36 -5.81 -6.17
CA GLY A 122 10.24 -6.40 -7.16
C GLY A 122 9.50 -7.28 -8.16
N ARG A 123 10.25 -7.82 -9.13
CA ARG A 123 9.73 -8.72 -10.15
C ARG A 123 10.75 -9.75 -10.58
N LEU A 124 10.24 -10.85 -11.14
CA LEU A 124 11.00 -11.85 -11.87
C LEU A 124 11.22 -11.41 -13.32
N ARG A 125 12.45 -11.54 -13.80
CA ARG A 125 12.85 -11.22 -15.16
C ARG A 125 13.50 -12.42 -15.83
N ASN A 126 13.00 -12.77 -17.01
CA ASN A 126 13.56 -13.84 -17.82
C ASN A 126 14.55 -13.24 -18.83
N LEU A 127 15.79 -13.70 -18.78
CA LEU A 127 16.82 -13.42 -19.77
C LEU A 127 16.93 -14.61 -20.72
N TYR A 128 17.01 -14.31 -22.02
CA TYR A 128 17.17 -15.32 -23.06
C TYR A 128 18.54 -15.12 -23.71
N GLY A 129 19.36 -16.16 -23.67
CA GLY A 129 20.70 -16.16 -24.25
C GLY A 129 21.05 -17.49 -24.92
N PRO A 130 22.28 -17.63 -25.44
CA PRO A 130 22.73 -18.85 -26.13
C PRO A 130 22.65 -20.12 -25.26
N SER A 131 22.72 -19.97 -23.94
CA SER A 131 22.60 -21.06 -22.96
C SER A 131 21.15 -21.35 -22.51
N GLY A 132 20.15 -20.69 -23.10
CA GLY A 132 18.74 -20.88 -22.79
C GLY A 132 18.14 -19.75 -21.94
N LYS A 133 17.02 -20.06 -21.28
CA LYS A 133 16.27 -19.13 -20.42
C LYS A 133 16.85 -19.14 -19.00
N LYS A 134 17.22 -17.96 -18.49
CA LYS A 134 17.61 -17.75 -17.08
C LYS A 134 16.63 -16.79 -16.42
N THR A 135 16.10 -17.15 -15.26
CA THR A 135 15.24 -16.28 -14.45
C THR A 135 16.07 -15.60 -13.37
N LEU A 136 15.88 -14.30 -13.21
CA LEU A 136 16.50 -13.46 -12.19
C LEU A 136 15.43 -12.64 -11.47
N ALA A 137 15.75 -12.11 -10.29
CA ALA A 137 14.89 -11.18 -9.58
C ALA A 137 15.51 -9.77 -9.52
N GLU A 138 14.65 -8.75 -9.56
CA GLU A 138 15.03 -7.35 -9.35
C GLU A 138 14.03 -6.65 -8.43
N GLY A 139 14.51 -5.81 -7.51
CA GLY A 139 13.67 -5.05 -6.57
C GLY A 139 13.31 -5.82 -5.30
N LYS A 140 12.38 -5.25 -4.51
CA LYS A 140 12.06 -5.72 -3.16
C LYS A 140 11.21 -6.99 -3.20
N ASP A 141 11.67 -8.06 -2.58
CA ASP A 141 10.86 -9.26 -2.39
C ASP A 141 9.86 -9.05 -1.24
N LEU A 142 8.56 -9.11 -1.55
CA LEU A 142 7.49 -9.04 -0.55
C LEU A 142 6.78 -10.38 -0.35
N THR A 143 7.25 -11.47 -0.96
CA THR A 143 6.57 -12.78 -0.93
C THR A 143 6.47 -13.38 0.47
N GLN A 144 7.38 -13.02 1.38
CA GLN A 144 7.39 -13.46 2.78
C GLN A 144 6.58 -12.57 3.72
N VAL A 145 6.04 -11.44 3.24
CA VAL A 145 5.22 -10.54 4.05
C VAL A 145 4.00 -11.30 4.57
N GLN A 146 3.79 -11.24 5.89
CA GLN A 146 2.70 -11.91 6.59
C GLN A 146 1.63 -10.92 7.04
N THR A 147 1.99 -9.66 7.25
CA THR A 147 1.09 -8.62 7.73
C THR A 147 1.10 -7.38 6.82
N ILE A 148 -0.08 -6.90 6.48
CA ILE A 148 -0.31 -5.60 5.85
C ILE A 148 -0.98 -4.69 6.87
N ILE A 149 -0.42 -3.49 7.05
CA ILE A 149 -0.97 -2.45 7.93
C ILE A 149 -1.43 -1.28 7.05
N GLY A 150 -2.71 -0.94 7.10
CA GLY A 150 -3.25 0.28 6.52
C GLY A 150 -3.18 1.45 7.50
N THR A 151 -2.64 2.58 7.05
CA THR A 151 -2.73 3.89 7.72
C THR A 151 -3.03 4.98 6.68
N GLY A 152 -3.04 6.24 7.10
CA GLY A 152 -3.47 7.34 6.25
C GLY A 152 -4.99 7.56 6.33
N GLY A 153 -5.43 8.80 6.09
CA GLY A 153 -6.83 9.20 6.28
C GLY A 153 -7.81 8.32 5.49
N ALA A 154 -7.45 7.95 4.26
CA ALA A 154 -8.31 7.19 3.37
C ALA A 154 -8.55 5.74 3.83
N LEU A 155 -7.53 5.07 4.39
CA LEU A 155 -7.64 3.69 4.89
C LEU A 155 -8.14 3.60 6.33
N THR A 156 -8.00 4.67 7.12
CA THR A 156 -8.32 4.66 8.57
C THR A 156 -9.65 5.31 8.92
N ARG A 157 -10.11 6.30 8.14
CA ARG A 157 -11.33 7.08 8.44
C ARG A 157 -12.53 6.64 7.63
N LEU A 158 -12.32 5.96 6.51
CA LEU A 158 -13.39 5.36 5.70
C LEU A 158 -13.59 3.90 6.11
N SER A 159 -14.81 3.39 5.93
CA SER A 159 -15.17 2.04 6.35
C SER A 159 -14.54 0.93 5.50
N GLY A 160 -14.26 1.19 4.22
CA GLY A 160 -13.78 0.18 3.27
C GLY A 160 -12.28 -0.12 3.32
N GLY A 161 -11.51 0.42 4.28
CA GLY A 161 -10.05 0.26 4.31
C GLY A 161 -9.58 -1.21 4.31
N ILE A 162 -10.27 -2.08 5.06
CA ILE A 162 -9.95 -3.52 5.09
C ILE A 162 -10.26 -4.18 3.75
N GLU A 163 -11.43 -3.91 3.18
CA GLU A 163 -11.90 -4.44 1.90
C GLU A 163 -10.96 -4.03 0.76
N ILE A 164 -10.50 -2.77 0.75
CA ILE A 164 -9.52 -2.27 -0.21
C ILE A 164 -8.23 -3.09 -0.15
N LEU A 165 -7.68 -3.31 1.06
CA LEU A 165 -6.43 -4.05 1.22
C LEU A 165 -6.56 -5.55 0.94
N LYS A 166 -7.76 -6.14 1.10
CA LYS A 166 -8.04 -7.53 0.70
C LYS A 166 -7.93 -7.76 -0.81
N ASN A 167 -8.03 -6.70 -1.61
CA ASN A 167 -7.86 -6.75 -3.06
C ASN A 167 -6.38 -6.76 -3.49
N LEU A 168 -5.46 -7.05 -2.57
CA LEU A 168 -4.04 -7.26 -2.83
C LEU A 168 -3.82 -8.21 -4.01
N GLY A 169 -3.00 -7.77 -4.97
CA GLY A 169 -2.48 -8.64 -6.01
C GLY A 169 -3.54 -9.14 -7.00
N LEU A 170 -4.74 -8.52 -7.02
CA LEU A 170 -5.77 -8.80 -8.03
C LEU A 170 -5.21 -8.68 -9.45
N ASN A 171 -4.32 -7.70 -9.67
CA ASN A 171 -3.75 -7.40 -10.98
C ASN A 171 -2.37 -8.06 -11.22
N ASN A 172 -1.92 -8.97 -10.35
CA ASN A 172 -0.62 -9.61 -10.52
C ASN A 172 -0.64 -10.59 -11.70
N ARG A 173 0.22 -10.34 -12.69
CA ARG A 173 0.38 -11.20 -13.88
C ARG A 173 1.35 -12.37 -13.64
N GLY A 174 1.78 -12.56 -12.40
CA GLY A 174 2.64 -13.66 -11.95
C GLY A 174 4.13 -13.36 -12.01
N ASP A 175 4.52 -12.16 -12.44
CA ASP A 175 5.92 -11.71 -12.46
C ASP A 175 6.30 -10.85 -11.26
N LYS A 176 5.32 -10.28 -10.53
CA LYS A 176 5.59 -9.43 -9.36
C LYS A 176 5.80 -10.23 -8.08
N LEU A 177 6.77 -9.80 -7.28
CA LEU A 177 7.11 -10.35 -5.96
C LEU A 177 6.24 -9.68 -4.89
N LEU A 178 4.94 -9.97 -4.91
CA LEU A 178 3.94 -9.41 -4.00
C LEU A 178 3.71 -10.35 -2.80
N PRO A 179 3.12 -9.83 -1.70
CA PRO A 179 2.68 -10.70 -0.61
C PRO A 179 1.65 -11.72 -1.07
N ASN A 180 1.57 -12.84 -0.34
CA ASN A 180 0.59 -13.90 -0.58
C ASN A 180 -0.84 -13.44 -0.24
N LYS A 181 -1.85 -14.18 -0.69
CA LYS A 181 -3.26 -13.83 -0.41
C LYS A 181 -3.66 -14.00 1.06
N ASP A 182 -2.99 -14.89 1.80
CA ASP A 182 -3.31 -15.22 3.19
C ASP A 182 -2.65 -14.27 4.21
N VAL A 183 -2.39 -13.03 3.82
CA VAL A 183 -1.80 -12.02 4.71
C VAL A 183 -2.82 -11.50 5.73
N ARG A 184 -2.35 -11.27 6.95
CA ARG A 184 -3.11 -10.59 7.99
C ARG A 184 -3.22 -9.11 7.64
N ILE A 185 -4.44 -8.57 7.64
CA ILE A 185 -4.68 -7.14 7.42
C ILE A 185 -5.01 -6.48 8.75
N LEU A 186 -4.30 -5.40 9.07
CA LEU A 186 -4.50 -4.55 10.24
C LEU A 186 -4.70 -3.11 9.80
N ILE A 187 -5.42 -2.33 10.60
CA ILE A 187 -5.65 -0.89 10.38
C ILE A 187 -5.16 -0.13 11.61
N ASP A 188 -4.47 0.99 11.39
CA ASP A 188 -4.14 1.96 12.44
C ASP A 188 -5.42 2.71 12.87
N ASN A 189 -6.25 2.07 13.70
CA ASN A 189 -7.59 2.54 14.04
C ASN A 189 -7.59 3.94 14.71
N HIS A 190 -6.50 4.29 15.40
CA HIS A 190 -6.37 5.60 16.04
C HIS A 190 -5.67 6.65 15.15
N TYR A 191 -5.13 6.24 14.00
CA TYR A 191 -4.33 7.07 13.08
C TYR A 191 -3.16 7.77 13.79
N ILE A 192 -2.37 6.99 14.54
CA ILE A 192 -1.26 7.48 15.38
C ILE A 192 0.09 6.86 15.03
N MET A 193 0.16 5.96 14.05
CA MET A 193 1.38 5.22 13.72
C MET A 193 2.55 6.13 13.31
N ALA A 194 2.27 7.27 12.65
CA ALA A 194 3.29 8.26 12.33
C ALA A 194 3.91 8.86 13.60
N SER A 195 3.09 9.30 14.54
CA SER A 195 3.50 9.89 15.83
C SER A 195 4.23 8.87 16.70
N LEU A 196 3.73 7.63 16.79
CA LEU A 196 4.36 6.57 17.58
C LEU A 196 5.71 6.14 17.00
N GLY A 197 5.90 6.24 15.68
CA GLY A 197 7.22 6.04 15.07
C GLY A 197 8.25 7.12 15.44
N VAL A 198 7.82 8.34 15.79
CA VAL A 198 8.74 9.35 16.33
C VAL A 198 9.03 9.06 17.80
N MET A 199 7.99 8.78 18.58
CA MET A 199 8.08 8.48 20.02
C MET A 199 8.93 7.24 20.31
N SER A 200 8.89 6.22 19.45
CA SER A 200 9.62 4.97 19.63
C SER A 200 11.15 5.12 19.67
N LYS A 201 11.67 6.26 19.21
CA LYS A 201 13.11 6.56 19.28
C LYS A 201 13.63 6.72 20.71
N GLU A 202 12.76 7.16 21.63
CA GLU A 202 13.09 7.32 23.05
C GLU A 202 12.26 6.37 23.94
N TYR A 203 10.99 6.13 23.60
CA TYR A 203 10.03 5.36 24.40
C TYR A 203 9.49 4.18 23.60
N SER A 204 10.38 3.23 23.25
CA SER A 204 10.06 2.13 22.35
C SER A 204 8.99 1.17 22.91
N HIS A 205 9.02 0.90 24.21
CA HIS A 205 8.07 0.00 24.86
C HIS A 205 6.65 0.60 24.88
N GLU A 206 6.52 1.84 25.32
CA GLU A 206 5.24 2.55 25.39
C GLU A 206 4.66 2.80 23.99
N ALA A 207 5.51 3.15 23.03
CA ALA A 207 5.08 3.30 21.64
C ALA A 207 4.57 1.97 21.07
N LEU A 208 5.22 0.84 21.40
CA LEU A 208 4.78 -0.47 20.95
C LEU A 208 3.42 -0.85 21.55
N GLU A 209 3.19 -0.64 22.84
CA GLU A 209 1.90 -0.95 23.48
C GLU A 209 0.76 -0.13 22.87
N LEU A 210 1.00 1.15 22.57
CA LEU A 210 0.02 2.00 21.89
C LEU A 210 -0.21 1.58 20.42
N LEU A 211 0.84 1.13 19.71
CA LEU A 211 0.70 0.57 18.36
C LEU A 211 -0.16 -0.70 18.40
N LYS A 212 0.12 -1.64 19.31
CA LYS A 212 -0.64 -2.87 19.48
C LYS A 212 -2.12 -2.58 19.77
N SER A 213 -2.38 -1.62 20.67
CA SER A 213 -3.73 -1.13 20.95
C SER A 213 -4.43 -0.56 19.70
N SER A 214 -3.75 0.30 18.92
CA SER A 214 -4.31 0.84 17.67
C SER A 214 -4.58 -0.24 16.62
N LEU A 215 -3.73 -1.27 16.54
CA LEU A 215 -3.85 -2.38 15.61
C LEU A 215 -4.79 -3.49 16.10
N LYS A 216 -5.26 -3.42 17.35
CA LYS A 216 -6.10 -4.43 18.02
C LYS A 216 -5.43 -5.81 18.08
N ILE A 217 -4.16 -5.84 18.48
CA ILE A 217 -3.36 -7.07 18.60
C ILE A 217 -2.69 -7.19 19.97
#